data_AF-A0A534P0F1-F1
#
_entry.id   AF-A0A534P0F1-F1
#
_cell.length_a   1.000
_cell.length_b   1.000
_cell.length_c   1.000
_cell.angle_alpha   90.00
_cell.angle_beta   90.00
_cell.angle_gamma   90.00
#
_symmetry.space_group_name_H-M   'P 1'
#
loop_
_entity.id
_entity.type
_entity.pdbx_description
1 polymer ?
#
loop_
_entity_poly.entity_id
_entity_poly.type
_entity_poly.pdbx_seq_one_letter_code
_entity_poly.pdbx_strand_id
1 'polypeptide(L)'
;MRFFLLVTIAAVACSSGPPVIDSFAVDEANPDVGAPVTFSFAVRGASTVRIEPAPGVVHGSPVTVVPSASGTFTLRATNENGIEATRGIAITLRPLLAVDAADAMPGQVSPGSEVSLVWTTTSAERATLTDGSTGRADDVVVSGSLVVRPSATTIYTLTAYNKTGRHPDSVTAKMAARVGVPPSVSNFSVDKPSIVQGDEATLSWSGNAVNYSVSSGTTTINVGPRRSLAVRPTVTTTYTLHAVGPGGATTSPPVTVTVDPHPATTLTYTPSAATPLQLVADACDSCTVLTLRIKATASVQLRGLALNLPLDSTKVRFDGFAAGAVLSNAISKAAMGTGLLQDVLVVGLALQGTGAAPAPDVTLTAGDELASFSFELLSAGGRGTVFDGAVPRAGYKASIQTASGRIPGAIAVGKLEAN
;
A
#
# COMPACT_ATOMS: atom_id res chain seq x y z
N MET A 1 24.01 -22.23 96.83
CA MET A 1 24.84 -21.86 95.68
C MET A 1 24.25 -20.59 95.07
N ARG A 2 25.02 -19.50 95.19
CA ARG A 2 24.91 -18.13 94.66
C ARG A 2 23.66 -17.66 93.88
N PHE A 3 23.07 -16.59 94.45
CA PHE A 3 22.77 -15.26 93.86
C PHE A 3 22.04 -15.14 92.51
N PHE A 4 20.86 -14.52 92.52
CA PHE A 4 20.68 -13.16 91.95
C PHE A 4 19.51 -12.44 92.62
N LEU A 5 19.80 -11.26 93.16
CA LEU A 5 18.86 -10.25 93.63
C LEU A 5 18.23 -9.60 92.39
N LEU A 6 16.90 -9.62 92.26
CA LEU A 6 16.22 -8.67 91.37
C LEU A 6 15.13 -7.94 92.15
N VAL A 7 15.40 -6.64 92.30
CA VAL A 7 14.56 -5.63 92.90
C VAL A 7 13.27 -5.53 92.07
N THR A 8 12.13 -5.86 92.69
CA THR A 8 10.81 -5.52 92.18
C THR A 8 10.61 -4.00 92.29
N ILE A 9 10.93 -3.28 91.21
CA ILE A 9 10.45 -1.92 91.02
C ILE A 9 8.98 -2.05 90.60
N ALA A 10 8.07 -1.75 91.52
CA ALA A 10 6.70 -1.45 91.18
C ALA A 10 6.72 -0.17 90.33
N ALA A 11 6.75 -0.34 89.01
CA ALA A 11 6.46 0.76 88.10
C ALA A 11 5.04 1.22 88.41
N VAL A 12 4.93 2.42 88.98
CA VAL A 12 3.71 3.19 88.95
C VAL A 12 3.37 3.32 87.47
N ALA A 13 2.44 2.49 86.99
CA ALA A 13 1.79 2.72 85.72
C ALA A 13 0.99 4.02 85.90
N CYS A 14 1.65 5.14 85.65
CA CYS A 14 0.96 6.41 85.44
C CYS A 14 -0.02 6.11 84.31
N SER A 15 -1.32 6.10 84.61
CA SER A 15 -2.35 5.82 83.63
C SER A 15 -2.36 6.95 82.62
N SER A 16 -1.50 6.86 81.59
CA SER A 16 -1.57 7.77 80.45
C SER A 16 -2.91 7.49 79.77
N GLY A 17 -3.80 8.48 79.82
CA GLY A 17 -5.10 8.41 79.18
C GLY A 17 -4.98 8.12 77.68
N PRO A 18 -6.10 7.79 77.00
CA PRO A 18 -6.08 7.64 75.55
C PRO A 18 -5.49 8.90 74.90
N PRO A 19 -4.70 8.77 73.82
CA PRO A 19 -4.21 9.94 73.10
C PRO A 19 -5.38 10.78 72.60
N VAL A 20 -5.24 12.10 72.63
CA VAL A 20 -6.30 13.05 72.21
C VAL A 20 -5.82 13.81 70.98
N ILE A 21 -6.62 13.76 69.90
CA ILE A 21 -6.42 14.59 68.71
C ILE A 21 -7.25 15.86 68.88
N ASP A 22 -6.59 16.95 69.30
CA ASP A 22 -7.25 18.25 69.51
C ASP A 22 -7.61 18.92 68.18
N SER A 23 -6.77 18.76 67.15
CA SER A 23 -7.05 19.23 65.80
C SER A 23 -6.38 18.38 64.73
N PHE A 24 -7.04 18.29 63.58
CA PHE A 24 -6.49 17.80 62.33
C PHE A 24 -7.19 18.56 61.21
N ALA A 25 -6.43 19.33 60.45
CA ALA A 25 -6.89 20.18 59.36
C ALA A 25 -5.93 20.10 58.17
N VAL A 26 -6.43 20.47 57.00
CA VAL A 26 -5.67 20.62 55.76
C VAL A 26 -5.95 22.01 55.18
N ASP A 27 -4.98 22.59 54.51
CA ASP A 27 -5.08 23.90 53.85
C ASP A 27 -6.02 23.89 52.64
N GLU A 28 -5.98 22.84 51.81
CA GLU A 28 -6.88 22.63 50.66
C GLU A 28 -7.31 21.16 50.61
N ALA A 29 -8.62 20.91 50.76
CA ALA A 29 -9.17 19.56 50.74
C ALA A 29 -9.35 19.01 49.31
N ASN A 30 -9.37 19.90 48.30
CA ASN A 30 -9.63 19.51 46.92
C ASN A 30 -8.49 19.92 45.98
N PRO A 31 -7.21 19.65 46.24
CA PRO A 31 -6.10 20.18 45.43
C PRO A 31 -6.13 19.66 43.98
N ASP A 32 -5.48 20.37 43.06
CA ASP A 32 -5.26 19.84 41.70
C ASP A 32 -4.25 18.66 41.77
N VAL A 33 -4.38 17.67 40.89
CA VAL A 33 -3.51 16.50 40.93
C VAL A 33 -2.03 16.90 40.81
N GLY A 34 -1.20 16.40 41.73
CA GLY A 34 0.22 16.75 41.83
C GLY A 34 0.51 18.01 42.65
N ALA A 35 -0.51 18.77 43.09
CA ALA A 35 -0.30 19.89 44.00
C ALA A 35 -0.06 19.39 45.44
N PRO A 36 0.86 20.02 46.19
CA PRO A 36 1.07 19.72 47.59
C PRO A 36 -0.10 20.20 48.45
N VAL A 37 -0.38 19.46 49.53
CA VAL A 37 -1.28 19.89 50.63
C VAL A 37 -0.52 19.86 51.95
N THR A 38 -0.88 20.77 52.85
CA THR A 38 -0.24 20.92 54.15
C THR A 38 -1.24 20.55 55.26
N PHE A 39 -0.95 19.44 55.94
CA PHE A 39 -1.67 18.99 57.11
C PHE A 39 -1.16 19.67 58.38
N SER A 40 -2.09 20.18 59.19
CA SER A 40 -1.81 20.74 60.51
C SER A 40 -2.57 19.95 61.58
N PHE A 41 -1.89 19.53 62.64
CA PHE A 41 -2.49 18.73 63.71
C PHE A 41 -1.91 19.06 65.09
N ALA A 42 -2.75 18.88 66.12
CA ALA A 42 -2.36 18.95 67.52
C ALA A 42 -2.81 17.67 68.22
N VAL A 43 -1.84 16.96 68.83
CA VAL A 43 -2.05 15.67 69.48
C VAL A 43 -1.40 15.69 70.87
N ARG A 44 -2.09 15.19 71.89
CA ARG A 44 -1.58 15.04 73.25
C ARG A 44 -1.61 13.57 73.68
N GLY A 45 -0.62 13.18 74.48
CA GLY A 45 -0.57 11.84 75.08
C GLY A 45 -0.25 10.69 74.10
N ALA A 46 0.28 11.00 72.91
CA ALA A 46 0.72 10.00 71.93
C ALA A 46 2.24 9.86 71.93
N SER A 47 2.74 8.62 71.84
CA SER A 47 4.17 8.32 71.64
C SER A 47 4.53 8.28 70.15
N THR A 48 3.57 7.95 69.29
CA THR A 48 3.74 7.95 67.83
C THR A 48 2.53 8.59 67.16
N VAL A 49 2.79 9.38 66.12
CA VAL A 49 1.77 9.97 65.26
C VAL A 49 2.09 9.60 63.82
N ARG A 50 1.10 9.11 63.08
CA ARG A 50 1.24 8.74 61.67
C ARG A 50 0.06 9.22 60.86
N ILE A 51 0.28 9.53 59.58
CA ILE A 51 -0.75 9.86 58.61
C ILE A 51 -0.75 8.76 57.53
N GLU A 52 -1.91 8.16 57.29
CA GLU A 52 -2.12 7.07 56.32
C GLU A 52 -3.22 7.45 55.30
N PRO A 53 -3.01 7.26 53.98
CA PRO A 53 -1.80 6.75 53.31
C PRO A 53 -0.60 7.72 53.47
N ALA A 54 0.57 7.41 52.88
CA ALA A 54 1.84 8.14 53.03
C ALA A 54 1.66 9.65 53.35
N PRO A 55 2.40 10.22 54.32
CA PRO A 55 3.84 9.99 54.54
C PRO A 55 4.20 8.94 55.61
N GLY A 56 3.25 8.37 56.35
CA GLY A 56 3.55 7.46 57.47
C GLY A 56 3.85 8.23 58.75
N VAL A 57 4.90 7.85 59.49
CA VAL A 57 5.23 8.47 60.79
C VAL A 57 5.64 9.94 60.60
N VAL A 58 5.05 10.82 61.41
CA VAL A 58 5.30 12.27 61.39
C VAL A 58 5.80 12.75 62.75
N HIS A 59 6.82 13.62 62.75
CA HIS A 59 7.51 14.07 63.97
C HIS A 59 7.12 15.48 64.43
N GLY A 60 6.29 16.19 63.67
CA GLY A 60 5.84 17.55 63.99
C GLY A 60 4.76 18.04 63.05
N SER A 61 4.14 19.18 63.37
CA SER A 61 3.12 19.86 62.55
C SER A 61 3.63 21.26 62.20
N PRO A 62 3.43 21.76 60.96
CA PRO A 62 2.69 21.12 59.86
C PRO A 62 3.53 20.13 59.03
N VAL A 63 2.85 19.30 58.22
CA VAL A 63 3.45 18.33 57.29
C VAL A 63 2.88 18.53 55.90
N THR A 64 3.75 18.68 54.90
CA THR A 64 3.36 18.79 53.49
C THR A 64 3.48 17.44 52.80
N VAL A 65 2.43 17.04 52.06
CA VAL A 65 2.44 15.83 51.23
C VAL A 65 1.88 16.14 49.84
N VAL A 66 2.28 15.37 48.84
CA VAL A 66 1.63 15.37 47.53
C VAL A 66 0.76 14.11 47.44
N PRO A 67 -0.57 14.21 47.52
CA PRO A 67 -1.44 13.04 47.44
C PRO A 67 -1.34 12.40 46.05
N SER A 68 -1.16 11.08 45.99
CA SER A 68 -1.08 10.33 44.72
C SER A 68 -2.44 9.91 44.17
N ALA A 69 -3.49 9.92 45.00
CA ALA A 69 -4.87 9.63 44.62
C ALA A 69 -5.84 10.30 45.59
N SER A 70 -7.09 10.50 45.16
CA SER A 70 -8.19 10.90 46.04
C SER A 70 -8.43 9.80 47.09
N GLY A 71 -8.62 10.19 48.34
CA GLY A 71 -8.76 9.24 49.44
C GLY A 71 -8.91 9.92 50.79
N THR A 72 -9.14 9.11 51.82
CA THR A 72 -9.19 9.61 53.21
C THR A 72 -7.81 9.48 53.84
N PHE A 73 -7.23 10.62 54.21
CA PHE A 73 -6.01 10.69 55.02
C PHE A 73 -6.40 10.60 56.48
N THR A 74 -5.89 9.58 57.18
CA THR A 74 -6.20 9.29 58.57
C THR A 74 -4.98 9.61 59.42
N LEU A 75 -5.11 10.61 60.30
CA LEU A 75 -4.17 10.83 61.39
C LEU A 75 -4.45 9.77 62.46
N ARG A 76 -3.42 9.00 62.82
CA ARG A 76 -3.47 7.99 63.88
C ARG A 76 -2.42 8.31 64.92
N ALA A 77 -2.87 8.45 66.16
CA ALA A 77 -2.06 8.73 67.33
C ALA A 77 -2.09 7.53 68.26
N THR A 78 -0.93 6.96 68.60
CA THR A 78 -0.80 5.78 69.45
C THR A 78 0.06 6.12 70.67
N ASN A 79 -0.36 5.72 71.87
CA ASN A 79 0.40 5.91 73.11
C ASN A 79 1.27 4.68 73.45
N GLU A 80 2.12 4.77 74.48
CA GLU A 80 3.03 3.68 74.90
C GLU A 80 2.29 2.40 75.32
N ASN A 81 1.01 2.52 75.69
CA ASN A 81 0.12 1.42 76.05
C ASN A 81 -0.59 0.80 74.83
N GLY A 82 -0.30 1.27 73.62
CA GLY A 82 -0.91 0.78 72.38
C GLY A 82 -2.35 1.25 72.13
N ILE A 83 -2.86 2.21 72.91
CA ILE A 83 -4.20 2.80 72.71
C ILE A 83 -4.12 3.84 71.59
N GLU A 84 -5.11 3.82 70.70
CA GLU A 84 -5.13 4.63 69.49
C GLU A 84 -6.31 5.59 69.42
N ALA A 85 -6.06 6.80 68.92
CA ALA A 85 -7.07 7.73 68.46
C ALA A 85 -6.86 7.99 66.96
N THR A 86 -7.96 8.13 66.21
CA THR A 86 -7.91 8.37 64.76
C THR A 86 -8.80 9.53 64.35
N ARG A 87 -8.37 10.27 63.31
CA ARG A 87 -9.17 11.33 62.69
C ARG A 87 -8.90 11.36 61.18
N GLY A 88 -9.97 11.34 60.38
CA GLY A 88 -9.89 11.32 58.91
C GLY A 88 -10.22 12.66 58.28
N ILE A 89 -9.52 13.00 57.20
CA ILE A 89 -9.87 14.09 56.26
C ILE A 89 -9.96 13.48 54.86
N ALA A 90 -11.05 13.73 54.17
CA ALA A 90 -11.21 13.35 52.77
C ALA A 90 -10.49 14.36 51.87
N ILE A 91 -9.60 13.88 51.01
CA ILE A 91 -8.92 14.67 49.99
C ILE A 91 -9.43 14.22 48.60
N THR A 92 -9.92 15.17 47.80
CA THR A 92 -10.42 14.90 46.44
C THR A 92 -9.58 15.62 45.40
N LEU A 93 -8.73 14.88 44.68
CA LEU A 93 -7.89 15.45 43.63
C LEU A 93 -8.73 15.91 42.45
N ARG A 94 -8.49 17.15 42.01
CA ARG A 94 -9.09 17.71 40.79
C ARG A 94 -8.19 17.38 39.58
N PRO A 95 -8.78 16.87 38.48
CA PRO A 95 -8.04 16.70 37.24
C PRO A 95 -7.53 18.05 36.70
N LEU A 96 -6.33 18.06 36.13
CA LEU A 96 -5.80 19.23 35.43
C LEU A 96 -6.60 19.51 34.15
N LEU A 97 -6.57 20.77 33.71
CA LEU A 97 -7.12 21.16 32.42
C LEU A 97 -6.38 20.46 31.28
N ALA A 98 -7.10 19.78 30.40
CA ALA A 98 -6.52 19.11 29.23
C ALA A 98 -7.47 19.15 28.03
N VAL A 99 -6.88 19.10 26.83
CA VAL A 99 -7.59 18.65 25.62
C VAL A 99 -7.21 17.19 25.41
N ASP A 100 -8.17 16.29 25.63
CA ASP A 100 -7.93 14.84 25.60
C ASP A 100 -7.88 14.31 24.16
N ALA A 101 -8.70 14.89 23.27
CA ALA A 101 -8.68 14.60 21.84
C ALA A 101 -9.11 15.85 21.05
N ALA A 102 -8.52 16.03 19.87
CA ALA A 102 -8.90 17.04 18.90
C ALA A 102 -8.49 16.55 17.51
N ASP A 103 -9.46 16.25 16.65
CA ASP A 103 -9.20 15.70 15.31
C ASP A 103 -10.14 16.30 14.25
N ALA A 104 -9.70 16.26 12.99
CA ALA A 104 -10.45 16.67 11.81
C ALA A 104 -10.64 15.45 10.89
N MET A 105 -11.88 14.98 10.76
CA MET A 105 -12.21 13.78 10.01
C MET A 105 -13.24 14.05 8.90
N PRO A 106 -12.99 13.58 7.67
CA PRO A 106 -11.80 12.82 7.24
C PRO A 106 -10.55 13.70 7.12
N GLY A 107 -9.36 13.10 7.29
CA GLY A 107 -8.09 13.82 7.38
C GLY A 107 -7.65 14.54 6.08
N GLN A 108 -8.31 14.27 4.95
CA GLN A 108 -8.12 15.02 3.71
C GLN A 108 -9.36 14.93 2.79
N VAL A 109 -9.77 16.04 2.18
CA VAL A 109 -10.96 16.15 1.32
C VAL A 109 -10.75 16.96 0.03
N SER A 110 -11.67 16.85 -0.92
CA SER A 110 -11.78 17.79 -2.04
C SER A 110 -12.24 19.19 -1.57
N PRO A 111 -11.88 20.27 -2.27
CA PRO A 111 -12.30 21.63 -1.92
C PRO A 111 -13.82 21.76 -1.70
N GLY A 112 -14.23 22.37 -0.58
CA GLY A 112 -15.64 22.61 -0.24
C GLY A 112 -16.40 21.40 0.32
N SER A 113 -15.74 20.25 0.42
CA SER A 113 -16.31 19.06 1.06
C SER A 113 -16.37 19.21 2.58
N GLU A 114 -17.24 18.42 3.22
CA GLU A 114 -17.42 18.45 4.67
C GLU A 114 -16.25 17.81 5.41
N VAL A 115 -15.82 18.46 6.49
CA VAL A 115 -14.89 17.93 7.49
C VAL A 115 -15.53 18.10 8.87
N SER A 116 -15.60 17.03 9.65
CA SER A 116 -16.05 17.03 11.04
C SER A 116 -14.85 17.25 11.96
N LEU A 117 -14.83 18.40 12.62
CA LEU A 117 -13.93 18.69 13.74
C LEU A 117 -14.55 18.07 15.00
N VAL A 118 -13.79 17.29 15.77
CA VAL A 118 -14.27 16.62 17.00
C VAL A 118 -13.26 16.83 18.10
N TRP A 119 -13.72 17.19 19.30
CA TRP A 119 -12.85 17.40 20.45
C TRP A 119 -13.48 17.00 21.78
N THR A 120 -12.62 16.63 22.72
CA THR A 120 -12.96 16.33 24.11
C THR A 120 -11.96 16.99 25.04
N THR A 121 -12.45 17.50 26.17
CA THR A 121 -11.63 18.22 27.16
C THR A 121 -11.95 17.77 28.57
N THR A 122 -10.96 17.86 29.45
CA THR A 122 -11.09 17.63 30.89
C THR A 122 -10.94 18.94 31.65
N SER A 123 -11.80 19.18 32.65
CA SER A 123 -11.77 20.36 33.53
C SER A 123 -11.90 21.73 32.84
N ALA A 124 -12.30 21.79 31.56
CA ALA A 124 -12.58 23.03 30.85
C ALA A 124 -13.93 23.63 31.24
N GLU A 125 -13.99 24.95 31.45
CA GLU A 125 -15.24 25.67 31.74
C GLU A 125 -15.82 26.35 30.50
N ARG A 126 -14.96 26.76 29.57
CA ARG A 126 -15.32 27.35 28.28
C ARG A 126 -14.36 26.88 27.20
N ALA A 127 -14.81 26.79 25.96
CA ALA A 127 -13.94 26.57 24.82
C ALA A 127 -14.26 27.54 23.68
N THR A 128 -13.23 27.93 22.93
CA THR A 128 -13.37 28.69 21.68
C THR A 128 -12.68 27.94 20.55
N LEU A 129 -13.21 28.06 19.34
CA LEU A 129 -12.58 27.53 18.14
C LEU A 129 -12.19 28.68 17.21
N THR A 130 -10.90 28.81 16.93
CA THR A 130 -10.39 29.80 15.98
C THR A 130 -10.26 29.17 14.60
N ASP A 131 -10.96 29.73 13.61
CA ASP A 131 -10.81 29.38 12.21
C ASP A 131 -9.55 30.05 11.63
N GLY A 132 -8.54 29.24 11.27
CA GLY A 132 -7.28 29.76 10.74
C GLY A 132 -7.38 30.47 9.38
N SER A 133 -8.51 30.34 8.66
CA SER A 133 -8.74 31.05 7.40
C SER A 133 -9.23 32.48 7.60
N THR A 134 -10.04 32.72 8.63
CA THR A 134 -10.62 34.05 8.93
C THR A 134 -9.94 34.73 10.12
N GLY A 135 -9.25 33.96 10.96
CA GLY A 135 -8.73 34.41 12.26
C GLY A 135 -9.81 34.62 13.33
N ARG A 136 -11.08 34.34 13.02
CA ARG A 136 -12.20 34.53 13.94
C ARG A 136 -12.26 33.40 14.96
N ALA A 137 -12.42 33.76 16.22
CA ALA A 137 -12.69 32.83 17.31
C ALA A 137 -14.19 32.86 17.65
N ASP A 138 -14.83 31.70 17.65
CA ASP A 138 -16.23 31.54 18.04
C ASP A 138 -16.32 30.64 19.29
N ASP A 139 -17.27 30.94 20.18
CA ASP A 139 -17.55 30.12 21.36
C ASP A 139 -18.12 28.76 20.94
N VAL A 140 -17.61 27.69 21.54
CA VAL A 140 -18.05 26.31 21.28
C VAL A 140 -18.27 25.55 22.59
N VAL A 141 -18.98 24.43 22.50
CA VAL A 141 -19.11 23.50 23.64
C VAL A 141 -17.74 22.94 24.04
N VAL A 142 -17.55 22.72 25.34
CA VAL A 142 -16.27 22.22 25.89
C VAL A 142 -15.88 20.85 25.33
N SER A 143 -16.85 20.02 24.97
CA SER A 143 -16.62 18.77 24.23
C SER A 143 -17.74 18.57 23.23
N GLY A 144 -17.40 18.26 21.98
CA GLY A 144 -18.38 18.17 20.91
C GLY A 144 -17.77 18.06 19.52
N SER A 145 -18.57 18.42 18.52
CA SER A 145 -18.20 18.34 17.11
C SER A 145 -18.78 19.49 16.30
N LEU A 146 -18.07 19.91 15.25
CA LEU A 146 -18.50 20.93 14.29
C LEU A 146 -18.16 20.51 12.85
N VAL A 147 -19.12 20.61 11.94
CA VAL A 147 -18.89 20.38 10.50
C VAL A 147 -18.51 21.68 9.80
N VAL A 148 -17.40 21.66 9.08
CA VAL A 148 -16.86 22.78 8.29
C VAL A 148 -16.68 22.37 6.82
N ARG A 149 -16.58 23.34 5.91
CA ARG A 149 -16.44 23.11 4.45
C ARG A 149 -15.29 23.93 3.85
N PRO A 150 -14.03 23.61 4.18
CA PRO A 150 -12.88 24.39 3.76
C PRO A 150 -12.59 24.27 2.25
N SER A 151 -12.24 25.38 1.60
CA SER A 151 -11.80 25.40 0.19
C SER A 151 -10.28 25.26 0.03
N ALA A 152 -9.52 25.48 1.11
CA ALA A 152 -8.09 25.29 1.20
C ALA A 152 -7.73 24.65 2.55
N THR A 153 -6.54 24.05 2.65
CA THR A 153 -6.09 23.43 3.91
C THR A 153 -6.12 24.46 5.03
N THR A 154 -6.95 24.22 6.04
CA THR A 154 -7.24 25.16 7.12
C THR A 154 -6.93 24.51 8.46
N ILE A 155 -6.26 25.25 9.34
CA ILE A 155 -5.94 24.82 10.71
C ILE A 155 -6.94 25.48 11.65
N TYR A 156 -7.73 24.66 12.34
CA TYR A 156 -8.63 25.11 13.40
C TYR A 156 -7.93 24.95 14.74
N THR A 157 -7.93 26.00 15.56
CA THR A 157 -7.29 25.98 16.89
C THR A 157 -8.37 26.00 17.96
N LEU A 158 -8.50 24.90 18.70
CA LEU A 158 -9.34 24.81 19.88
C LEU A 158 -8.57 25.39 21.07
N THR A 159 -9.18 26.32 21.79
CA THR A 159 -8.67 26.82 23.07
C THR A 159 -9.67 26.48 24.16
N ALA A 160 -9.27 25.63 25.10
CA ALA A 160 -10.05 25.31 26.29
C ALA A 160 -9.55 26.17 27.45
N TYR A 161 -10.49 26.83 28.15
CA TYR A 161 -10.21 27.71 29.27
C TYR A 161 -10.53 27.03 30.58
N ASN A 162 -9.63 27.21 31.54
CA ASN A 162 -9.85 26.75 32.90
C ASN A 162 -10.86 27.65 33.62
N LYS A 163 -11.28 27.19 34.79
CA LYS A 163 -11.94 28.05 35.75
C LYS A 163 -11.03 29.19 36.17
N THR A 164 -11.60 30.40 36.30
CA THR A 164 -10.84 31.58 36.71
C THR A 164 -10.08 31.32 38.02
N GLY A 165 -8.79 31.68 38.03
CA GLY A 165 -7.90 31.48 39.18
C GLY A 165 -7.24 30.09 39.24
N ARG A 166 -7.40 29.24 38.21
CA ARG A 166 -6.71 27.95 38.08
C ARG A 166 -5.69 27.97 36.95
N HIS A 167 -4.61 27.21 37.13
CA HIS A 167 -3.51 27.13 36.17
C HIS A 167 -3.40 25.72 35.54
N PRO A 168 -3.02 25.62 34.25
CA PRO A 168 -2.89 26.74 33.32
C PRO A 168 -4.26 27.36 33.03
N ASP A 169 -4.28 28.66 32.71
CA ASP A 169 -5.52 29.41 32.45
C ASP A 169 -6.22 28.93 31.17
N SER A 170 -5.44 28.39 30.22
CA SER A 170 -5.94 27.74 29.01
C SER A 170 -4.95 26.74 28.44
N VAL A 171 -5.47 25.84 27.61
CA VAL A 171 -4.70 24.89 26.79
C VAL A 171 -5.22 24.95 25.35
N THR A 172 -4.35 24.66 24.37
CA THR A 172 -4.72 24.70 22.96
C THR A 172 -4.44 23.38 22.26
N ALA A 173 -5.27 23.06 21.26
CA ALA A 173 -5.08 21.94 20.34
C ALA A 173 -5.37 22.37 18.89
N LYS A 174 -4.69 21.77 17.93
CA LYS A 174 -4.83 22.09 16.50
C LYS A 174 -5.44 20.94 15.74
N MET A 175 -6.48 21.22 14.96
CA MET A 175 -7.14 20.29 14.05
C MET A 175 -6.90 20.75 12.62
N ALA A 176 -6.32 19.89 11.79
CA ALA A 176 -5.94 20.24 10.41
C ALA A 176 -6.94 19.65 9.41
N ALA A 177 -7.82 20.48 8.87
CA ALA A 177 -8.69 20.10 7.77
C ALA A 177 -7.93 20.24 6.44
N ARG A 178 -7.32 19.15 5.98
CA ARG A 178 -6.51 19.18 4.75
C ARG A 178 -7.40 19.13 3.52
N VAL A 179 -7.10 20.00 2.56
CA VAL A 179 -7.78 20.03 1.26
C VAL A 179 -6.79 19.63 0.18
N GLY A 180 -7.12 18.58 -0.56
CA GLY A 180 -6.31 18.08 -1.66
C GLY A 180 -6.33 19.05 -2.84
N VAL A 181 -5.19 19.23 -3.51
CA VAL A 181 -5.11 20.00 -4.75
C VAL A 181 -5.88 19.25 -5.85
N PRO A 182 -6.81 19.89 -6.56
CA PRO A 182 -7.51 19.26 -7.68
C PRO A 182 -6.53 18.73 -8.74
N PRO A 183 -6.80 17.56 -9.34
CA PRO A 183 -6.02 17.09 -10.46
C PRO A 183 -6.22 18.00 -11.67
N SER A 184 -5.16 18.21 -12.43
CA SER A 184 -5.10 18.94 -13.68
C SER A 184 -4.56 18.02 -14.77
N VAL A 185 -5.09 18.21 -15.98
CA VAL A 185 -4.57 17.60 -17.21
C VAL A 185 -4.33 18.71 -18.19
N SER A 186 -3.15 18.71 -18.82
CA SER A 186 -2.81 19.58 -19.94
C SER A 186 -2.12 18.77 -21.03
N ASN A 187 -2.15 19.29 -22.26
CA ASN A 187 -1.43 18.72 -23.41
C ASN A 187 -1.74 17.23 -23.66
N PHE A 188 -2.99 16.79 -23.47
CA PHE A 188 -3.37 15.46 -23.93
C PHE A 188 -3.39 15.45 -25.46
N SER A 189 -2.43 14.75 -26.05
CA SER A 189 -2.18 14.75 -27.50
C SER A 189 -1.68 13.40 -27.98
N VAL A 190 -1.69 13.20 -29.30
CA VAL A 190 -1.15 12.03 -29.98
C VAL A 190 -0.04 12.44 -30.95
N ASP A 191 1.02 11.66 -31.06
CA ASP A 191 2.12 11.90 -32.00
C ASP A 191 1.69 11.72 -33.47
N LYS A 192 0.87 10.69 -33.75
CA LYS A 192 0.32 10.34 -35.06
C LYS A 192 -1.21 10.41 -35.01
N PRO A 193 -1.82 11.53 -35.44
CA PRO A 193 -3.28 11.67 -35.41
C PRO A 193 -3.98 10.78 -36.44
N SER A 194 -3.27 10.38 -37.49
CA SER A 194 -3.72 9.38 -38.47
C SER A 194 -2.68 8.28 -38.58
N ILE A 195 -3.15 7.04 -38.59
CA ILE A 195 -2.33 5.83 -38.72
C ILE A 195 -2.96 4.86 -39.71
N VAL A 196 -2.16 3.98 -40.28
CA VAL A 196 -2.68 2.81 -40.99
C VAL A 196 -3.10 1.76 -39.97
N GLN A 197 -4.12 0.98 -40.27
CA GLN A 197 -4.58 -0.11 -39.40
C GLN A 197 -3.41 -1.02 -38.95
N GLY A 198 -3.23 -1.17 -37.63
CA GLY A 198 -2.16 -1.96 -37.01
C GLY A 198 -0.92 -1.17 -36.57
N ASP A 199 -0.76 0.06 -37.05
CA ASP A 199 0.33 0.95 -36.63
C ASP A 199 0.16 1.45 -35.20
N GLU A 200 1.25 1.96 -34.64
CA GLU A 200 1.29 2.49 -33.28
C GLU A 200 1.22 4.02 -33.25
N ALA A 201 0.34 4.53 -32.40
CA ALA A 201 0.30 5.91 -31.98
C ALA A 201 0.60 6.02 -30.48
N THR A 202 1.27 7.08 -30.06
CA THR A 202 1.61 7.36 -28.66
C THR A 202 0.80 8.54 -28.17
N LEU A 203 -0.07 8.27 -27.19
CA LEU A 203 -0.76 9.29 -26.41
C LEU A 203 0.19 9.84 -25.35
N SER A 204 0.22 11.16 -25.16
CA SER A 204 1.05 11.85 -24.16
C SER A 204 0.24 12.94 -23.46
N TRP A 205 0.58 13.23 -22.20
CA TRP A 205 -0.09 14.26 -21.40
C TRP A 205 0.79 14.81 -20.27
N SER A 206 0.39 15.95 -19.72
CA SER A 206 0.94 16.57 -18.54
C SER A 206 -0.15 16.73 -17.47
N GLY A 207 0.25 16.79 -16.19
CA GLY A 207 -0.69 16.93 -15.08
C GLY A 207 -0.10 16.59 -13.71
N ASN A 208 -0.83 16.97 -12.66
CA ASN A 208 -0.44 16.77 -11.24
C ASN A 208 -1.20 15.61 -10.54
N ALA A 209 -1.99 14.82 -11.27
CA ALA A 209 -2.72 13.71 -10.67
C ALA A 209 -1.80 12.55 -10.24
N VAL A 210 -2.26 11.78 -9.27
CA VAL A 210 -1.55 10.62 -8.70
C VAL A 210 -1.73 9.39 -9.59
N ASN A 211 -2.90 9.27 -10.20
CA ASN A 211 -3.24 8.16 -11.08
C ASN A 211 -3.95 8.64 -12.35
N TYR A 212 -3.62 8.04 -13.49
CA TYR A 212 -4.26 8.27 -14.77
C TYR A 212 -4.83 6.99 -15.35
N SER A 213 -5.93 7.10 -16.07
CA SER A 213 -6.49 6.04 -16.91
C SER A 213 -6.94 6.60 -18.24
N VAL A 214 -6.65 5.88 -19.33
CA VAL A 214 -7.07 6.24 -20.69
C VAL A 214 -8.26 5.35 -21.06
N SER A 215 -9.36 5.95 -21.50
CA SER A 215 -10.52 5.23 -22.01
C SER A 215 -10.67 5.41 -23.52
N SER A 216 -10.96 4.32 -24.23
CA SER A 216 -11.31 4.28 -25.66
C SER A 216 -12.83 4.30 -25.89
N GLY A 217 -13.62 4.53 -24.83
CA GLY A 217 -15.08 4.38 -24.82
C GLY A 217 -15.56 2.94 -24.59
N THR A 218 -14.75 1.93 -24.92
CA THR A 218 -15.08 0.50 -24.69
C THR A 218 -14.16 -0.15 -23.66
N THR A 219 -12.90 0.26 -23.64
CA THR A 219 -11.87 -0.24 -22.72
C THR A 219 -11.25 0.90 -21.95
N THR A 220 -10.84 0.62 -20.72
CA THR A 220 -10.14 1.57 -19.85
C THR A 220 -8.83 0.95 -19.41
N ILE A 221 -7.73 1.63 -19.70
CA ILE A 221 -6.37 1.20 -19.37
C ILE A 221 -5.88 2.08 -18.22
N ASN A 222 -5.63 1.48 -17.06
CA ASN A 222 -4.97 2.17 -15.95
C ASN A 222 -3.47 2.25 -16.22
N VAL A 223 -2.93 3.47 -16.23
CA VAL A 223 -1.52 3.74 -16.54
C VAL A 223 -0.75 4.29 -15.34
N GLY A 224 -1.37 4.35 -14.15
CA GLY A 224 -0.67 4.76 -12.94
C GLY A 224 -0.20 6.23 -13.02
N PRO A 225 1.03 6.54 -12.56
CA PRO A 225 1.63 7.86 -12.68
C PRO A 225 2.35 8.06 -14.02
N ARG A 226 2.14 7.22 -15.04
CA ARG A 226 2.76 7.42 -16.35
C ARG A 226 2.19 8.67 -17.03
N ARG A 227 2.92 9.18 -18.02
CA ARG A 227 2.57 10.37 -18.81
C ARG A 227 2.48 10.09 -20.32
N SER A 228 2.61 8.82 -20.69
CA SER A 228 2.47 8.35 -22.06
C SER A 228 1.91 6.92 -22.11
N LEU A 229 1.25 6.61 -23.22
CA LEU A 229 0.71 5.28 -23.53
C LEU A 229 0.78 5.04 -25.04
N ALA A 230 1.46 3.98 -25.45
CA ALA A 230 1.40 3.47 -26.81
C ALA A 230 0.09 2.71 -27.02
N VAL A 231 -0.60 2.99 -28.13
CA VAL A 231 -1.88 2.40 -28.54
C VAL A 231 -1.81 1.95 -29.99
N ARG A 232 -2.52 0.86 -30.32
CA ARG A 232 -2.64 0.31 -31.67
C ARG A 232 -4.11 0.10 -32.03
N PRO A 233 -4.89 1.18 -32.22
CA PRO A 233 -6.29 1.04 -32.57
C PRO A 233 -6.45 0.41 -33.95
N THR A 234 -7.37 -0.55 -34.08
CA THR A 234 -7.70 -1.21 -35.35
C THR A 234 -8.81 -0.50 -36.14
N VAL A 235 -9.50 0.43 -35.49
CA VAL A 235 -10.53 1.30 -36.05
C VAL A 235 -10.36 2.70 -35.48
N THR A 236 -10.88 3.73 -36.17
CA THR A 236 -10.82 5.11 -35.68
C THR A 236 -11.38 5.18 -34.26
N THR A 237 -10.54 5.61 -33.31
CA THR A 237 -10.84 5.53 -31.88
C THR A 237 -10.63 6.88 -31.23
N THR A 238 -11.60 7.29 -30.42
CA THR A 238 -11.52 8.50 -29.60
C THR A 238 -11.12 8.12 -28.18
N TYR A 239 -10.04 8.72 -27.70
CA TYR A 239 -9.51 8.50 -26.37
C TYR A 239 -9.84 9.67 -25.45
N THR A 240 -10.12 9.37 -24.19
CA THR A 240 -10.24 10.34 -23.10
C THR A 240 -9.29 9.97 -21.97
N LEU A 241 -8.70 10.97 -21.33
CA LEU A 241 -7.83 10.78 -20.18
C LEU A 241 -8.57 11.17 -18.91
N HIS A 242 -8.68 10.23 -17.98
CA HIS A 242 -9.23 10.45 -16.65
C HIS A 242 -8.08 10.49 -15.63
N ALA A 243 -8.07 11.51 -14.78
CA ALA A 243 -7.00 11.81 -13.85
C ALA A 243 -7.55 11.93 -12.43
N VAL A 244 -6.98 11.19 -11.48
CA VAL A 244 -7.45 11.11 -10.09
C VAL A 244 -6.33 11.51 -9.14
N GLY A 245 -6.69 12.35 -8.17
CA GLY A 245 -5.80 12.77 -7.09
C GLY A 245 -6.56 13.04 -5.81
N PRO A 246 -5.87 13.45 -4.75
CA PRO A 246 -6.50 13.63 -3.46
C PRO A 246 -7.47 14.82 -3.37
N GLY A 247 -7.43 15.73 -4.36
CA GLY A 247 -8.42 16.80 -4.53
C GLY A 247 -9.64 16.41 -5.38
N GLY A 248 -9.74 15.16 -5.85
CA GLY A 248 -10.86 14.67 -6.65
C GLY A 248 -10.44 14.04 -7.98
N ALA A 249 -11.27 14.20 -9.01
CA ALA A 249 -11.01 13.68 -10.35
C ALA A 249 -11.27 14.74 -11.42
N THR A 250 -10.59 14.63 -12.56
CA THR A 250 -10.84 15.45 -13.75
C THR A 250 -10.71 14.60 -15.01
N THR A 251 -11.34 15.03 -16.10
CA THR A 251 -11.28 14.36 -17.40
C THR A 251 -10.84 15.35 -18.47
N SER A 252 -9.97 14.92 -19.38
CA SER A 252 -9.50 15.73 -20.49
C SER A 252 -10.58 15.88 -21.58
N PRO A 253 -10.46 16.89 -22.45
CA PRO A 253 -11.05 16.82 -23.78
C PRO A 253 -10.57 15.56 -24.53
N PRO A 254 -11.40 15.00 -25.43
CA PRO A 254 -11.04 13.81 -26.18
C PRO A 254 -9.97 14.07 -27.25
N VAL A 255 -9.18 13.04 -27.55
CA VAL A 255 -8.23 13.00 -28.68
C VAL A 255 -8.60 11.82 -29.58
N THR A 256 -8.76 12.08 -30.88
CA THR A 256 -9.12 11.03 -31.85
C THR A 256 -7.88 10.60 -32.63
N VAL A 257 -7.71 9.29 -32.76
CA VAL A 257 -6.76 8.67 -33.69
C VAL A 257 -7.56 8.12 -34.85
N THR A 258 -7.40 8.69 -36.03
CA THR A 258 -8.02 8.19 -37.26
C THR A 258 -7.24 7.01 -37.79
N VAL A 259 -7.94 5.92 -38.08
CA VAL A 259 -7.34 4.71 -38.63
C VAL A 259 -7.79 4.60 -40.07
N ASP A 260 -6.83 4.58 -40.99
CA ASP A 260 -7.06 4.31 -42.39
C ASP A 260 -7.15 2.78 -42.59
N PRO A 261 -8.34 2.23 -42.92
CA PRO A 261 -8.54 0.79 -42.99
C PRO A 261 -7.69 0.15 -44.08
N HIS A 262 -6.78 -0.72 -43.67
CA HIS A 262 -5.92 -1.50 -44.57
C HIS A 262 -5.90 -2.95 -44.08
N PRO A 263 -7.06 -3.64 -44.08
CA PRO A 263 -7.17 -4.99 -43.56
C PRO A 263 -6.28 -5.92 -44.37
N ALA A 264 -5.56 -6.79 -43.66
CA ALA A 264 -4.92 -7.92 -44.32
C ALA A 264 -6.00 -8.96 -44.68
N THR A 265 -5.80 -9.59 -45.81
CA THR A 265 -6.66 -10.59 -46.46
C THR A 265 -5.98 -11.94 -46.57
N THR A 266 -4.65 -11.99 -46.66
CA THR A 266 -3.90 -13.23 -46.83
C THR A 266 -2.59 -13.26 -46.03
N LEU A 267 -2.09 -14.46 -45.76
CA LEU A 267 -0.74 -14.70 -45.25
C LEU A 267 0.15 -15.23 -46.36
N THR A 268 1.34 -14.65 -46.49
CA THR A 268 2.36 -15.12 -47.44
C THR A 268 3.66 -15.39 -46.70
N TYR A 269 4.19 -16.60 -46.87
CA TYR A 269 5.48 -16.98 -46.31
C TYR A 269 6.53 -17.12 -47.42
N THR A 270 7.60 -16.35 -47.30
CA THR A 270 8.77 -16.43 -48.18
C THR A 270 9.87 -17.22 -47.47
N PRO A 271 10.22 -18.43 -47.95
CA PRO A 271 11.24 -19.26 -47.31
C PRO A 271 12.64 -18.63 -47.40
N SER A 272 13.47 -18.84 -46.36
CA SER A 272 14.90 -18.48 -46.37
C SER A 272 15.75 -19.58 -47.00
N ALA A 273 16.99 -19.27 -47.40
CA ALA A 273 17.97 -20.23 -47.90
C ALA A 273 18.18 -21.42 -46.93
N ALA A 274 18.39 -22.61 -47.49
CA ALA A 274 18.35 -23.86 -46.74
C ALA A 274 19.52 -23.99 -45.74
N THR A 275 19.17 -24.14 -44.46
CA THR A 275 19.99 -24.82 -43.45
C THR A 275 19.45 -26.25 -43.26
N PRO A 276 20.15 -27.14 -42.54
CA PRO A 276 19.76 -28.55 -42.44
C PRO A 276 18.33 -28.78 -41.93
N LEU A 277 17.78 -27.84 -41.15
CA LEU A 277 16.35 -27.69 -40.92
C LEU A 277 15.85 -26.36 -41.48
N GLN A 278 14.62 -26.34 -41.99
CA GLN A 278 13.99 -25.15 -42.55
C GLN A 278 12.51 -25.11 -42.17
N LEU A 279 12.01 -23.91 -41.91
CA LEU A 279 10.58 -23.66 -41.82
C LEU A 279 10.01 -23.49 -43.23
N VAL A 280 9.02 -24.30 -43.59
CA VAL A 280 8.32 -24.27 -44.88
C VAL A 280 6.83 -24.04 -44.65
N ALA A 281 6.15 -23.39 -45.59
CA ALA A 281 4.71 -23.23 -45.53
C ALA A 281 4.01 -24.33 -46.34
N ASP A 282 2.82 -24.73 -45.90
CA ASP A 282 1.90 -25.49 -46.74
C ASP A 282 1.48 -24.65 -47.95
N ALA A 283 1.30 -25.31 -49.09
CA ALA A 283 0.91 -24.64 -50.32
C ALA A 283 -0.44 -23.95 -50.13
N CYS A 284 -0.48 -22.64 -50.36
CA CYS A 284 -1.70 -21.88 -50.34
C CYS A 284 -1.59 -20.58 -51.13
N ASP A 285 -2.61 -20.27 -51.93
CA ASP A 285 -2.64 -19.09 -52.79
C ASP A 285 -3.20 -17.84 -52.09
N SER A 286 -4.10 -18.02 -51.11
CA SER A 286 -4.72 -16.92 -50.35
C SER A 286 -5.23 -17.37 -48.97
N CYS A 287 -4.30 -17.80 -48.11
CA CYS A 287 -4.67 -18.37 -46.82
C CYS A 287 -4.92 -17.31 -45.77
N THR A 288 -6.08 -17.38 -45.11
CA THR A 288 -6.31 -16.78 -43.79
C THR A 288 -5.77 -17.67 -42.67
N VAL A 289 -5.51 -18.95 -42.92
CA VAL A 289 -4.83 -19.85 -41.98
C VAL A 289 -3.62 -20.47 -42.68
N LEU A 290 -2.42 -20.26 -42.16
CA LEU A 290 -1.19 -20.77 -42.73
C LEU A 290 -0.51 -21.74 -41.76
N THR A 291 -0.32 -22.98 -42.19
CA THR A 291 0.47 -23.98 -41.47
C THR A 291 1.93 -23.90 -41.91
N LEU A 292 2.81 -23.70 -40.93
CA LEU A 292 4.25 -23.75 -41.10
C LEU A 292 4.79 -25.05 -40.52
N ARG A 293 5.70 -25.70 -41.24
CA ARG A 293 6.30 -26.99 -40.88
C ARG A 293 7.80 -26.84 -40.77
N ILE A 294 8.39 -27.37 -39.71
CA ILE A 294 9.84 -27.52 -39.59
C ILE A 294 10.20 -28.83 -40.28
N LYS A 295 10.92 -28.75 -41.41
CA LYS A 295 11.37 -29.90 -42.18
C LYS A 295 12.89 -29.98 -42.27
N ALA A 296 13.40 -31.20 -42.35
CA ALA A 296 14.80 -31.45 -42.68
C ALA A 296 15.03 -31.27 -44.18
N THR A 297 16.09 -30.55 -44.55
CA THR A 297 16.53 -30.35 -45.94
C THR A 297 17.72 -31.26 -46.30
N ALA A 298 18.37 -31.83 -45.28
CA ALA A 298 19.50 -32.75 -45.38
C ALA A 298 19.46 -33.72 -44.19
N SER A 299 20.43 -34.64 -44.13
CA SER A 299 20.58 -35.53 -42.98
C SER A 299 20.95 -34.74 -41.71
N VAL A 300 20.13 -34.86 -40.66
CA VAL A 300 20.34 -34.17 -39.37
C VAL A 300 20.10 -35.12 -38.22
N GLN A 301 21.03 -35.17 -37.28
CA GLN A 301 20.84 -35.91 -36.03
C GLN A 301 20.45 -34.96 -34.90
N LEU A 302 19.39 -35.28 -34.17
CA LEU A 302 18.96 -34.50 -33.00
C LEU A 302 18.17 -35.35 -32.00
N ARG A 303 18.14 -34.88 -30.76
CA ARG A 303 17.27 -35.38 -29.68
C ARG A 303 16.33 -34.33 -29.10
N GLY A 304 16.44 -33.08 -29.57
CA GLY A 304 15.57 -32.00 -29.13
C GLY A 304 15.70 -30.75 -29.99
N LEU A 305 14.70 -29.89 -29.89
CA LEU A 305 14.56 -28.65 -30.64
C LEU A 305 13.96 -27.58 -29.74
N ALA A 306 14.46 -26.35 -29.86
CA ALA A 306 13.88 -25.17 -29.25
C ALA A 306 13.82 -24.03 -30.29
N LEU A 307 12.65 -23.44 -30.44
CA LEU A 307 12.40 -22.28 -31.28
C LEU A 307 11.64 -21.21 -30.48
N ASN A 308 12.25 -20.06 -30.29
CA ASN A 308 11.60 -18.84 -29.85
C ASN A 308 11.49 -17.94 -31.08
N LEU A 309 10.26 -17.69 -31.53
CA LEU A 309 9.96 -16.89 -32.70
C LEU A 309 9.16 -15.65 -32.28
N PRO A 310 9.83 -14.50 -32.06
CA PRO A 310 9.15 -13.23 -31.88
C PRO A 310 8.33 -12.89 -33.13
N LEU A 311 7.08 -12.50 -32.92
CA LEU A 311 6.14 -12.19 -33.99
C LEU A 311 5.28 -10.97 -33.62
N ASP A 312 4.52 -10.47 -34.59
CA ASP A 312 3.49 -9.47 -34.34
C ASP A 312 2.13 -10.14 -34.11
N SER A 313 1.77 -10.31 -32.83
CA SER A 313 0.55 -10.98 -32.40
C SER A 313 -0.72 -10.17 -32.70
N THR A 314 -0.58 -8.91 -33.14
CA THR A 314 -1.72 -8.13 -33.62
C THR A 314 -2.17 -8.59 -35.00
N LYS A 315 -1.28 -9.19 -35.79
CA LYS A 315 -1.53 -9.63 -37.17
C LYS A 315 -1.93 -11.10 -37.28
N VAL A 316 -1.54 -11.94 -36.32
CA VAL A 316 -1.86 -13.37 -36.33
C VAL A 316 -2.21 -13.90 -34.95
N ARG A 317 -3.05 -14.93 -34.93
CA ARG A 317 -3.34 -15.76 -33.77
C ARG A 317 -2.72 -17.14 -33.97
N PHE A 318 -2.06 -17.65 -32.94
CA PHE A 318 -1.57 -19.03 -32.93
C PHE A 318 -2.75 -20.00 -32.83
N ASP A 319 -2.88 -20.90 -33.80
CA ASP A 319 -4.07 -21.74 -34.04
C ASP A 319 -3.82 -23.24 -33.84
N GLY A 320 -2.60 -23.65 -33.57
CA GLY A 320 -2.32 -25.04 -33.22
C GLY A 320 -0.87 -25.46 -33.40
N PHE A 321 -0.56 -26.64 -32.87
CA PHE A 321 0.74 -27.27 -33.00
C PHE A 321 0.62 -28.79 -32.99
N ALA A 322 1.43 -29.45 -33.82
CA ALA A 322 1.57 -30.89 -33.86
C ALA A 322 3.05 -31.28 -34.00
N ALA A 323 3.47 -32.33 -33.31
CA ALA A 323 4.77 -32.96 -33.56
C ALA A 323 4.69 -33.83 -34.81
N GLY A 324 5.77 -33.87 -35.58
CA GLY A 324 5.89 -34.73 -36.76
C GLY A 324 6.06 -36.20 -36.36
N ALA A 325 5.66 -37.11 -37.26
CA ALA A 325 5.64 -38.55 -36.99
C ALA A 325 7.00 -39.14 -36.64
N VAL A 326 8.09 -38.56 -37.16
CA VAL A 326 9.47 -39.01 -36.89
C VAL A 326 9.87 -38.79 -35.42
N LEU A 327 9.12 -37.94 -34.71
CA LEU A 327 9.29 -37.64 -33.29
C LEU A 327 8.06 -38.06 -32.47
N SER A 328 7.38 -39.16 -32.84
CA SER A 328 6.14 -39.61 -32.19
C SER A 328 6.25 -39.81 -30.66
N ASN A 329 7.47 -40.07 -30.16
CA ASN A 329 7.76 -40.26 -28.74
C ASN A 329 8.38 -39.01 -28.07
N ALA A 330 8.45 -37.89 -28.77
CA ALA A 330 8.94 -36.64 -28.21
C ALA A 330 7.87 -35.99 -27.33
N ILE A 331 8.31 -35.42 -26.21
CA ILE A 331 7.52 -34.46 -25.46
C ILE A 331 7.63 -33.13 -26.20
N SER A 332 6.50 -32.61 -26.65
CA SER A 332 6.45 -31.41 -27.47
C SER A 332 5.41 -30.42 -26.96
N LYS A 333 5.74 -29.13 -27.01
CA LYS A 333 4.82 -28.05 -26.64
C LYS A 333 5.12 -26.80 -27.45
N ALA A 334 4.05 -26.11 -27.85
CA ALA A 334 4.14 -24.75 -28.36
C ALA A 334 3.13 -23.86 -27.63
N ALA A 335 3.53 -22.62 -27.34
CA ALA A 335 2.66 -21.64 -26.71
C ALA A 335 3.14 -20.22 -26.99
N MET A 336 2.22 -19.26 -26.94
CA MET A 336 2.57 -17.84 -26.87
C MET A 336 3.13 -17.51 -25.49
N GLY A 337 4.27 -16.84 -25.44
CA GLY A 337 4.89 -16.38 -24.21
C GLY A 337 4.09 -15.27 -23.53
N THR A 338 4.34 -15.10 -22.23
CA THR A 338 3.74 -14.06 -21.39
C THR A 338 4.82 -13.22 -20.73
N GLY A 339 4.50 -12.01 -20.28
CA GLY A 339 5.45 -11.15 -19.56
C GLY A 339 6.63 -10.75 -20.45
N LEU A 340 7.86 -11.13 -20.07
CA LEU A 340 9.07 -10.81 -20.84
C LEU A 340 9.14 -11.50 -22.21
N LEU A 341 8.32 -12.53 -22.43
CA LEU A 341 8.20 -13.24 -23.71
C LEU A 341 6.87 -12.96 -24.41
N GLN A 342 6.19 -11.86 -24.04
CA GLN A 342 5.01 -11.41 -24.76
C GLN A 342 5.32 -11.30 -26.26
N ASP A 343 4.39 -11.79 -27.09
CA ASP A 343 4.52 -11.82 -28.56
C ASP A 343 5.64 -12.73 -29.11
N VAL A 344 6.07 -13.72 -28.32
CA VAL A 344 7.02 -14.76 -28.77
C VAL A 344 6.32 -16.11 -28.79
N LEU A 345 6.29 -16.77 -29.96
CA LEU A 345 5.94 -18.18 -30.04
C LEU A 345 7.12 -19.01 -29.53
N VAL A 346 6.90 -19.79 -28.47
CA VAL A 346 7.89 -20.70 -27.90
C VAL A 346 7.51 -22.12 -28.25
N VAL A 347 8.36 -22.81 -28.98
CA VAL A 347 8.23 -24.22 -29.37
C VAL A 347 9.38 -25.01 -28.76
N GLY A 348 9.06 -26.11 -28.09
CA GLY A 348 10.03 -27.06 -27.57
C GLY A 348 9.65 -28.48 -27.94
N LEU A 349 10.62 -29.27 -28.39
CA LEU A 349 10.51 -30.71 -28.57
C LEU A 349 11.72 -31.39 -27.91
N ALA A 350 11.50 -32.47 -27.18
CA ALA A 350 12.57 -33.27 -26.60
C ALA A 350 12.20 -34.75 -26.58
N LEU A 351 13.11 -35.60 -27.04
CA LEU A 351 12.97 -37.04 -26.88
C LEU A 351 13.19 -37.41 -25.42
N GLN A 352 12.32 -38.27 -24.91
CA GLN A 352 12.40 -38.73 -23.52
C GLN A 352 13.54 -39.75 -23.36
N GLY A 353 14.44 -39.49 -22.42
CA GLY A 353 15.47 -40.46 -22.01
C GLY A 353 14.89 -41.60 -21.18
N THR A 354 15.70 -42.61 -20.90
CA THR A 354 15.28 -43.79 -20.12
C THR A 354 15.32 -43.58 -18.60
N GLY A 355 15.69 -42.38 -18.15
CA GLY A 355 16.01 -42.08 -16.75
C GLY A 355 17.45 -42.45 -16.36
N ALA A 356 18.05 -43.43 -17.02
CA ALA A 356 19.46 -43.82 -16.82
C ALA A 356 20.42 -43.17 -17.84
N ALA A 357 19.92 -42.77 -19.01
CA ALA A 357 20.69 -42.10 -20.04
C ALA A 357 19.83 -41.06 -20.80
N PRO A 358 20.46 -40.02 -21.38
CA PRO A 358 19.79 -39.14 -22.33
C PRO A 358 19.20 -39.94 -23.51
N ALA A 359 18.14 -39.41 -24.12
CA ALA A 359 17.62 -39.98 -25.35
C ALA A 359 18.70 -40.03 -26.45
N PRO A 360 18.76 -41.12 -27.25
CA PRO A 360 19.64 -41.17 -28.41
C PRO A 360 19.21 -40.13 -29.45
N ASP A 361 20.15 -39.74 -30.32
CA ASP A 361 19.80 -38.89 -31.46
C ASP A 361 18.99 -39.68 -32.48
N VAL A 362 17.95 -39.07 -33.01
CA VAL A 362 17.21 -39.56 -34.18
C VAL A 362 17.81 -38.92 -35.42
N THR A 363 18.01 -39.73 -36.45
CA THR A 363 18.46 -39.26 -37.76
C THR A 363 17.24 -38.90 -38.60
N LEU A 364 17.18 -37.63 -39.01
CA LEU A 364 16.22 -37.11 -39.97
C LEU A 364 16.82 -37.12 -41.37
N THR A 365 15.99 -37.34 -42.36
CA THR A 365 16.32 -37.31 -43.78
C THR A 365 15.58 -36.16 -44.48
N ALA A 366 16.03 -35.80 -45.68
CA ALA A 366 15.42 -34.70 -46.42
C ALA A 366 13.92 -34.97 -46.67
N GLY A 367 13.07 -34.02 -46.24
CA GLY A 367 11.62 -34.11 -46.33
C GLY A 367 10.93 -34.46 -45.00
N ASP A 368 11.66 -35.01 -44.02
CA ASP A 368 11.10 -35.36 -42.72
C ASP A 368 10.59 -34.13 -41.97
N GLU A 369 9.38 -34.23 -41.42
CA GLU A 369 8.76 -33.18 -40.61
C GLU A 369 9.02 -33.44 -39.12
N LEU A 370 9.48 -32.40 -38.42
CA LEU A 370 9.71 -32.43 -36.99
C LEU A 370 8.51 -31.92 -36.22
N ALA A 371 7.88 -30.86 -36.72
CA ALA A 371 6.71 -30.25 -36.13
C ALA A 371 6.01 -29.32 -37.13
N SER A 372 4.73 -29.07 -36.90
CA SER A 372 3.94 -28.06 -37.59
C SER A 372 3.20 -27.18 -36.59
N PHE A 373 2.96 -25.93 -36.98
CA PHE A 373 2.13 -24.99 -36.25
C PHE A 373 1.41 -24.05 -37.21
N SER A 374 0.22 -23.61 -36.83
CA SER A 374 -0.65 -22.81 -37.69
C SER A 374 -0.87 -21.42 -37.12
N PHE A 375 -0.95 -20.45 -38.02
CA PHE A 375 -1.34 -19.08 -37.71
C PHE A 375 -2.62 -18.73 -38.47
N GLU A 376 -3.59 -18.19 -37.74
CA GLU A 376 -4.77 -17.56 -38.30
C GLU A 376 -4.53 -16.06 -38.43
N LEU A 377 -4.91 -15.49 -39.57
CA LEU A 377 -4.81 -14.08 -39.89
C LEU A 377 -5.82 -13.27 -39.07
N LEU A 378 -5.32 -12.28 -38.34
CA LEU A 378 -6.14 -11.25 -37.73
C LEU A 378 -6.23 -10.08 -38.72
N SER A 379 -7.25 -10.10 -39.58
CA SER A 379 -7.47 -9.08 -40.61
C SER A 379 -7.45 -7.65 -40.03
N ALA A 380 -7.96 -7.49 -38.81
CA ALA A 380 -7.98 -6.22 -38.09
C ALA A 380 -6.60 -5.68 -37.69
N GLY A 381 -5.56 -6.52 -37.69
CA GLY A 381 -4.17 -6.15 -37.44
C GLY A 381 -3.47 -5.47 -38.61
N GLY A 382 -4.14 -5.42 -39.77
CA GLY A 382 -3.63 -4.76 -40.97
C GLY A 382 -2.46 -5.46 -41.65
N ARG A 383 -1.94 -4.85 -42.72
CA ARG A 383 -0.84 -5.37 -43.53
C ARG A 383 0.52 -5.26 -42.83
N GLY A 384 1.46 -6.11 -43.22
CA GLY A 384 2.88 -5.98 -42.91
C GLY A 384 3.51 -7.26 -42.34
N THR A 385 4.78 -7.13 -41.95
CA THR A 385 5.58 -8.25 -41.45
C THR A 385 5.03 -8.78 -40.12
N VAL A 386 4.78 -10.08 -40.07
CA VAL A 386 4.48 -10.84 -38.85
C VAL A 386 5.80 -11.21 -38.15
N PHE A 387 6.73 -11.82 -38.88
CA PHE A 387 8.11 -12.04 -38.45
C PHE A 387 9.05 -12.08 -39.67
N ASP A 388 10.33 -11.80 -39.43
CA ASP A 388 11.38 -11.85 -40.46
C ASP A 388 12.62 -12.56 -39.88
N GLY A 389 12.90 -13.77 -40.37
CA GLY A 389 14.05 -14.54 -39.93
C GLY A 389 15.39 -14.00 -40.42
N ALA A 390 15.42 -13.12 -41.42
CA ALA A 390 16.64 -12.43 -41.86
C ALA A 390 17.00 -11.24 -40.93
N VAL A 391 16.00 -10.66 -40.26
CA VAL A 391 16.15 -9.57 -39.29
C VAL A 391 15.47 -9.95 -37.97
N PRO A 392 16.01 -10.94 -37.25
CA PRO A 392 15.35 -11.48 -36.07
C PRO A 392 15.25 -10.43 -34.95
N ARG A 393 14.05 -10.27 -34.38
CA ARG A 393 13.82 -9.42 -33.20
C ARG A 393 14.50 -10.01 -31.95
N ALA A 394 14.67 -9.17 -30.93
CA ALA A 394 15.19 -9.61 -29.63
C ALA A 394 14.38 -10.80 -29.07
N GLY A 395 15.08 -11.80 -28.53
CA GLY A 395 14.45 -13.02 -28.01
C GLY A 395 14.34 -14.17 -29.01
N TYR A 396 14.67 -13.94 -30.29
CA TYR A 396 14.77 -15.02 -31.28
C TYR A 396 15.82 -16.05 -30.89
N LYS A 397 15.43 -17.33 -30.91
CA LYS A 397 16.33 -18.47 -30.68
C LYS A 397 15.87 -19.61 -31.55
N ALA A 398 16.78 -20.24 -32.27
CA ALA A 398 16.54 -21.51 -32.94
C ALA A 398 17.73 -22.42 -32.61
N SER A 399 17.48 -23.56 -31.97
CA SER A 399 18.56 -24.48 -31.64
C SER A 399 18.08 -25.91 -31.62
N ILE A 400 18.98 -26.82 -31.99
CA ILE A 400 18.79 -28.25 -31.78
C ILE A 400 19.76 -28.76 -30.71
N GLN A 401 19.36 -29.84 -30.06
CA GLN A 401 20.21 -30.59 -29.14
C GLN A 401 20.60 -31.91 -29.79
N THR A 402 21.89 -32.26 -29.71
CA THR A 402 22.45 -33.53 -30.18
C THR A 402 23.26 -34.18 -29.05
N ALA A 403 23.86 -35.35 -29.33
CA ALA A 403 24.85 -35.98 -28.46
C ALA A 403 26.08 -35.09 -28.23
N SER A 404 26.49 -34.33 -29.25
CA SER A 404 27.69 -33.51 -29.25
C SER A 404 27.47 -32.13 -28.61
N GLY A 405 26.21 -31.73 -28.37
CA GLY A 405 25.88 -30.49 -27.68
C GLY A 405 24.71 -29.74 -28.30
N ARG A 406 24.59 -28.46 -27.93
CA ARG A 406 23.58 -27.56 -28.50
C ARG A 406 24.13 -26.88 -29.74
N ILE A 407 23.37 -26.94 -30.84
CA ILE A 407 23.70 -26.26 -32.10
C ILE A 407 22.72 -25.09 -32.29
N PRO A 408 23.17 -23.82 -32.13
CA PRO A 408 22.34 -22.65 -32.38
C PRO A 408 22.20 -22.37 -33.88
N GLY A 409 21.16 -21.61 -34.26
CA GLY A 409 20.90 -21.21 -35.65
C GLY A 409 20.55 -22.36 -36.59
N ALA A 410 20.16 -23.53 -36.05
CA ALA A 410 19.99 -24.75 -36.82
C ALA A 410 18.71 -24.81 -37.68
N ILE A 411 17.82 -23.82 -37.56
CA ILE A 411 16.55 -23.75 -38.29
C ILE A 411 16.53 -22.45 -39.10
N ALA A 412 16.44 -22.58 -40.42
CA ALA A 412 16.24 -21.45 -41.31
C ALA A 412 14.78 -21.01 -41.22
N VAL A 413 14.57 -19.77 -40.78
CA VAL A 413 13.26 -19.14 -40.72
C VAL A 413 13.20 -18.07 -41.80
N GLY A 414 12.15 -18.12 -42.62
CA GLY A 414 11.86 -17.13 -43.65
C GLY A 414 11.13 -15.92 -43.11
N LYS A 415 10.40 -15.25 -43.99
CA LYS A 415 9.60 -14.06 -43.68
C LYS A 415 8.12 -14.39 -43.83
N LEU A 416 7.31 -14.07 -42.82
CA LEU A 416 5.85 -14.16 -42.88
C LEU A 416 5.25 -12.76 -42.92
N GLU A 417 4.37 -12.52 -43.90
CA GLU A 417 3.70 -11.24 -44.11
C GLU A 417 2.18 -11.42 -44.15
N ALA A 418 1.47 -10.46 -43.57
CA ALA A 418 0.04 -10.29 -43.73
C ALA A 418 -0.20 -9.26 -44.86
N ASN A 419 -0.98 -9.62 -45.88
CA ASN A 419 -1.17 -8.85 -47.12
C ASN A 419 -2.63 -8.51 -47.39
#